data_AF-A0A1H6FHW5-F1
#
_entry.id   AF-A0A1H6FHW5-F1
#
_cell.length_a   1.000
_cell.length_b   1.000
_cell.length_c   1.000
_cell.angle_alpha   90.00
_cell.angle_beta   90.00
_cell.angle_gamma   90.00
#
_symmetry.space_group_name_H-M   'P 1'
#
loop_
_entity.id
_entity.type
_entity.pdbx_description
1 polymer ?
#
loop_
_entity_poly.entity_id
_entity_poly.type
_entity_poly.pdbx_seq_one_letter_code
_entity_poly.pdbx_strand_id
1 'polypeptide(L)'
;MSMPGSFGQQLLQALSQRQLAELLDVLFRQQSIQNADWLAQLEDDTLMALQQLLSPPEVTAAPSIQTSHVYSNEKLEQKWKAVWAQWNDIINEVGDEDGEYISQEEDWEPPYFDGEELTADLETVALDIFPLLEPIYALGIEDENLFFNALEELGDAIRSYPEWMGMEYVDPCYLERQTSHCMFQWLYLCAKDDAQPTAFLLESLVALEDVTPQVNWHNDSLIEFFDKQTEAMQRAVFAYFQQNHETTEWQSRLNSKYNAWSLIYQNYAKRFDKVSHLQHCRQLLKQDWTQGRPLIDAALAQGNDTEAEKLLQQTLNVYLGRADKSTSWQKEKVLFLEQTGYREYIPAIYDLLVDWQKVAKRLGKSKDSQTLQLQTCIYQQPYDIAAIKVTYQAVHSTLGNIAETLFKQWQTYLLVEMQPQHYRFSTPSNHLEPEQTWSFQLLSAALEADKVSVFIPYMRNWLQTLQDNAQKFQQETTYVALLTIDMANLGFWNHTELLKVIQMRYGDYDGSGKAGTLRRQCLAQFQVEQFQEDLEQLWRVHILLIAPNPGAVTNGRYSEHAQWLHALKTFEPAAHDKLLSTWKNQYKNRRNLWKAIG
;
A
#
# COMPACT_ATOMS: atom_id res chain seq x y z
N MET A 1 -45.29 46.88 21.86
CA MET A 1 -44.87 47.78 20.76
C MET A 1 -43.37 47.87 20.82
N SER A 2 -42.66 47.13 19.97
CA SER A 2 -41.19 47.10 19.94
C SER A 2 -40.68 48.34 19.22
N MET A 3 -39.68 49.02 19.79
CA MET A 3 -39.03 50.20 19.20
C MET A 3 -38.50 49.86 17.80
N PRO A 4 -38.62 50.77 16.81
CA PRO A 4 -37.99 50.57 15.51
C PRO A 4 -36.46 50.52 15.71
N GLY A 5 -35.82 49.50 15.14
CA GLY A 5 -34.37 49.32 15.20
C GLY A 5 -33.61 50.54 14.68
N SER A 6 -32.33 50.66 15.03
CA SER A 6 -31.46 51.76 14.57
C SER A 6 -31.49 51.88 13.05
N PHE A 7 -31.20 53.05 12.49
CA PHE A 7 -31.18 53.24 11.03
C PHE A 7 -30.25 52.23 10.33
N GLY A 8 -29.12 51.87 10.96
CA GLY A 8 -28.25 50.80 10.49
C GLY A 8 -28.93 49.42 10.44
N GLN A 9 -29.72 49.07 11.47
CA GLN A 9 -30.52 47.82 11.47
C GLN A 9 -31.60 47.84 10.38
N GLN A 10 -32.23 48.99 10.15
CA GLN A 10 -33.21 49.14 9.06
C GLN A 10 -32.56 48.97 7.69
N LEU A 11 -31.33 49.47 7.49
CA LEU A 11 -30.56 49.26 6.26
C LEU A 11 -30.18 47.78 6.07
N LEU A 12 -29.69 47.11 7.12
CA LEU A 12 -29.36 45.68 7.07
C LEU A 12 -30.58 44.80 6.73
N GLN A 13 -31.78 45.19 7.17
CA GLN A 13 -33.02 44.47 6.86
C GLN A 13 -33.57 44.77 5.46
N ALA A 14 -33.35 45.98 4.95
CA ALA A 14 -33.95 46.45 3.69
C ALA A 14 -33.12 46.15 2.44
N LEU A 15 -31.81 45.93 2.59
CA LEU A 15 -30.86 45.83 1.48
C LEU A 15 -30.15 44.47 1.46
N SER A 16 -29.91 43.93 0.27
CA SER A 16 -29.04 42.75 0.11
C SER A 16 -27.58 43.10 0.39
N GLN A 17 -26.75 42.09 0.72
CA GLN A 17 -25.30 42.27 0.92
C GLN A 17 -24.63 42.98 -0.26
N ARG A 18 -25.04 42.67 -1.49
CA ARG A 18 -24.54 43.34 -2.70
C ARG A 18 -24.92 44.83 -2.74
N GLN A 19 -26.16 45.17 -2.44
CA GLN A 19 -26.62 46.56 -2.44
C GLN A 19 -25.97 47.37 -1.29
N LEU A 20 -25.72 46.74 -0.15
CA LEU A 20 -24.96 47.34 0.94
C LEU A 20 -23.50 47.58 0.53
N ALA A 21 -22.86 46.61 -0.13
CA ALA A 21 -21.49 46.78 -0.65
C ALA A 21 -21.42 47.91 -1.68
N GLU A 22 -22.33 47.95 -2.66
CA GLU A 22 -22.40 49.03 -3.65
C GLU A 22 -22.65 50.40 -3.00
N LEU A 23 -23.50 50.48 -1.96
CA LEU A 23 -23.73 51.69 -1.19
C LEU A 23 -22.45 52.14 -0.47
N LEU A 24 -21.77 51.23 0.21
CA LEU A 24 -20.52 51.51 0.92
C LEU A 24 -19.42 51.95 -0.06
N ASP A 25 -19.27 51.30 -1.21
CA ASP A 25 -18.32 51.68 -2.26
C ASP A 25 -18.55 53.11 -2.75
N VAL A 26 -19.81 53.50 -2.97
CA VAL A 26 -20.16 54.86 -3.39
C VAL A 26 -19.83 55.87 -2.30
N LEU A 27 -20.14 55.55 -1.04
CA LEU A 27 -19.84 56.40 0.11
C LEU A 27 -18.32 56.58 0.31
N PHE A 28 -17.54 55.49 0.25
CA PHE A 28 -16.09 55.51 0.40
C PHE A 28 -15.36 56.14 -0.81
N ARG A 29 -15.97 56.16 -2.01
CA ARG A 29 -15.44 56.90 -3.16
C ARG A 29 -15.68 58.41 -3.10
N GLN A 30 -16.73 58.86 -2.41
CA GLN A 30 -17.11 60.28 -2.36
C GLN A 30 -16.47 61.05 -1.20
N GLN A 31 -16.05 60.38 -0.12
CA GLN A 31 -15.33 61.02 0.99
C GLN A 31 -13.82 60.73 0.92
N SER A 32 -12.99 61.77 1.09
CA SER A 32 -11.58 61.56 1.43
C SER A 32 -11.52 60.98 2.85
N ILE A 33 -11.37 59.66 2.94
CA ILE A 33 -11.30 58.88 4.19
C ILE A 33 -10.23 59.43 5.16
N GLN A 34 -9.26 60.18 4.64
CA GLN A 34 -8.21 60.86 5.39
C GLN A 34 -8.70 61.94 6.38
N ASN A 35 -9.97 62.40 6.33
CA ASN A 35 -10.53 63.44 7.22
C ASN A 35 -11.82 63.00 7.94
N ALA A 36 -11.96 61.71 8.25
CA ALA A 36 -13.18 61.16 8.85
C ALA A 36 -13.17 61.24 10.38
N ASP A 37 -13.62 62.36 10.96
CA ASP A 37 -13.85 62.50 12.42
C ASP A 37 -14.83 61.45 12.98
N TRP A 38 -15.64 60.84 12.12
CA TRP A 38 -16.59 59.79 12.48
C TRP A 38 -15.92 58.44 12.75
N LEU A 39 -14.73 58.17 12.21
CA LEU A 39 -13.97 56.95 12.51
C LEU A 39 -13.63 56.86 14.00
N ALA A 40 -13.36 58.00 14.65
CA ALA A 40 -13.09 58.07 16.09
C ALA A 40 -14.33 57.81 16.97
N GLN A 41 -15.52 57.65 16.39
CA GLN A 41 -16.76 57.30 17.09
C GLN A 41 -17.09 55.81 17.00
N LEU A 42 -16.33 55.05 16.20
CA LEU A 42 -16.46 53.60 16.13
C LEU A 42 -15.73 52.96 17.30
N GLU A 43 -16.18 51.75 17.67
CA GLU A 43 -15.44 50.93 18.63
C GLU A 43 -14.05 50.58 18.08
N ASP A 44 -13.06 50.51 18.98
CA ASP A 44 -11.64 50.40 18.63
C ASP A 44 -11.35 49.22 17.67
N ASP A 45 -12.03 48.08 17.85
CA ASP A 45 -11.90 46.90 16.99
C ASP A 45 -12.43 47.15 15.55
N THR A 46 -13.61 47.74 15.43
CA THR A 46 -14.19 48.11 14.12
C THR A 46 -13.33 49.16 13.43
N LEU A 47 -12.78 50.11 14.19
CA LEU A 47 -11.87 51.13 13.68
C LEU A 47 -10.57 50.51 13.16
N MET A 48 -9.95 49.58 13.91
CA MET A 48 -8.73 48.88 13.49
C MET A 48 -8.94 48.07 12.22
N ALA A 49 -10.04 47.31 12.14
CA ALA A 49 -10.39 46.54 10.94
C ALA A 49 -10.58 47.46 9.72
N LEU A 50 -11.27 48.60 9.89
CA LEU A 50 -11.42 49.57 8.80
C LEU A 50 -10.07 50.20 8.42
N GLN A 51 -9.22 50.57 9.38
CA GLN A 51 -7.91 51.16 9.08
C GLN A 51 -7.01 50.23 8.26
N GLN A 52 -7.01 48.93 8.55
CA GLN A 52 -6.24 47.93 7.79
C GLN A 52 -6.81 47.68 6.38
N LEU A 53 -8.14 47.73 6.20
CA LEU A 53 -8.75 47.67 4.87
C LEU A 53 -8.45 48.91 4.02
N LEU A 54 -8.28 50.06 4.66
CA LEU A 54 -8.07 51.36 4.02
C LEU A 54 -6.60 51.66 3.74
N SER A 55 -5.67 51.02 4.45
CA SER A 55 -4.22 51.15 4.28
C SER A 55 -3.59 49.76 4.07
N PRO A 56 -3.59 49.22 2.83
CA PRO A 56 -2.94 47.94 2.56
C PRO A 56 -1.44 48.03 2.88
N PRO A 57 -0.83 47.00 3.50
CA PRO A 57 0.59 47.02 3.84
C PRO A 57 1.46 47.19 2.58
N GLU A 58 2.50 48.03 2.66
CA GLU A 58 3.48 48.18 1.59
C GLU A 58 4.11 46.82 1.28
N VAL A 59 4.01 46.39 0.02
CA VAL A 59 4.58 45.14 -0.48
C VAL A 59 6.11 45.27 -0.50
N THR A 60 6.74 44.96 0.63
CA THR A 60 8.17 44.68 0.70
C THR A 60 8.40 43.35 1.39
N ALA A 61 8.91 42.40 0.57
CA ALA A 61 9.43 41.07 0.88
C ALA A 61 8.44 39.88 0.79
N ALA A 62 8.67 39.08 -0.26
CA ALA A 62 8.36 37.65 -0.50
C ALA A 62 6.92 37.10 -0.27
N PRO A 63 6.41 36.23 -1.16
CA PRO A 63 5.05 35.71 -1.07
C PRO A 63 4.98 34.59 -0.02
N SER A 64 4.72 34.93 1.24
CA SER A 64 4.02 33.99 2.13
C SER A 64 2.53 34.10 1.83
N ILE A 65 1.92 32.98 1.43
CA ILE A 65 0.48 32.87 1.21
C ILE A 65 -0.20 32.93 2.59
N GLN A 66 -0.41 34.15 3.08
CA GLN A 66 -1.39 34.46 4.10
C GLN A 66 -2.03 35.77 3.66
N THR A 67 -3.12 35.67 2.91
CA THR A 67 -4.07 36.79 2.82
C THR A 67 -4.60 37.01 4.23
N SER A 68 -4.01 37.95 4.96
CA SER A 68 -4.53 38.42 6.23
C SER A 68 -5.91 39.03 5.96
N HIS A 69 -6.96 38.20 6.05
CA HIS A 69 -8.31 38.70 5.97
C HIS A 69 -8.56 39.53 7.23
N VAL A 70 -8.68 40.83 7.03
CA VAL A 70 -8.98 41.78 8.08
C VAL A 70 -10.42 41.58 8.50
N TYR A 71 -10.63 40.92 9.63
CA TYR A 71 -11.92 40.78 10.28
C TYR A 71 -11.89 41.56 11.59
N SER A 72 -13.02 42.17 11.98
CA SER A 72 -13.20 42.57 13.38
C SER A 72 -13.29 41.32 14.26
N ASN A 73 -12.98 41.46 15.55
CA ASN A 73 -13.08 40.39 16.53
C ASN A 73 -14.50 39.80 16.58
N GLU A 74 -15.54 40.64 16.53
CA GLU A 74 -16.93 40.16 16.45
C GLU A 74 -17.19 39.31 15.21
N LYS A 75 -16.57 39.65 14.07
CA LYS A 75 -16.74 38.90 12.82
C LYS A 75 -15.99 37.58 12.84
N LEU A 76 -14.82 37.54 13.49
CA LEU A 76 -14.06 36.32 13.75
C LEU A 76 -14.86 35.37 14.64
N GLU A 77 -15.40 35.85 15.76
CA GLU A 77 -16.22 35.05 16.68
C GLU A 77 -17.48 34.51 15.96
N GLN A 78 -18.15 35.34 15.14
CA GLN A 78 -19.30 34.88 14.36
C GLN A 78 -18.92 33.74 13.39
N LYS A 79 -17.78 33.87 12.69
CA LYS A 79 -17.31 32.86 11.75
C LYS A 79 -16.94 31.57 12.48
N TRP A 80 -16.21 31.69 13.58
CA TRP A 80 -15.85 30.56 14.43
C TRP A 80 -17.10 29.79 14.89
N LYS A 81 -18.07 30.47 15.50
CA LYS A 81 -19.32 29.84 15.95
C LYS A 81 -20.07 29.13 14.82
N ALA A 82 -20.07 29.69 13.61
CA ALA A 82 -20.75 29.09 12.47
C ALA A 82 -20.04 27.82 11.95
N VAL A 83 -18.70 27.79 11.97
CA VAL A 83 -17.93 26.61 11.56
C VAL A 83 -17.93 25.55 12.66
N TRP A 84 -17.77 25.94 13.92
CA TRP A 84 -17.83 25.02 15.06
C TRP A 84 -19.23 24.41 15.24
N ALA A 85 -20.30 25.14 14.88
CA ALA A 85 -21.64 24.56 14.82
C ALA A 85 -21.73 23.41 13.81
N GLN A 86 -21.07 23.50 12.65
CA GLN A 86 -21.06 22.41 11.67
C GLN A 86 -20.31 21.18 12.20
N TRP A 87 -19.20 21.40 12.91
CA TRP A 87 -18.49 20.33 13.61
C TRP A 87 -19.41 19.61 14.62
N ASN A 88 -20.14 20.38 15.43
CA ASN A 88 -21.07 19.82 16.39
C ASN A 88 -22.27 19.13 15.72
N ASP A 89 -22.76 19.65 14.60
CA ASP A 89 -23.85 19.02 13.84
C ASP A 89 -23.42 17.63 13.36
N ILE A 90 -22.20 17.49 12.82
CA ILE A 90 -21.60 16.18 12.46
C ILE A 90 -21.55 15.25 13.68
N ILE A 91 -21.00 15.70 14.81
CA ILE A 91 -20.92 14.87 16.03
C ILE A 91 -22.31 14.45 16.54
N ASN A 92 -23.31 15.33 16.45
CA ASN A 92 -24.67 15.03 16.90
C ASN A 92 -25.38 13.98 16.03
N GLU A 93 -24.99 13.83 14.77
CA GLU A 93 -25.50 12.79 13.87
C GLU A 93 -24.84 11.43 14.15
N VAL A 94 -23.62 11.43 14.72
CA VAL A 94 -22.97 10.20 15.20
C VAL A 94 -23.77 9.62 16.38
N GLY A 95 -24.14 8.35 16.27
CA GLY A 95 -24.99 7.65 17.22
C GLY A 95 -26.44 7.48 16.76
N ASP A 96 -26.84 8.09 15.63
CA ASP A 96 -28.12 7.79 14.98
C ASP A 96 -28.01 6.48 14.18
N GLU A 97 -28.80 5.47 14.56
CA GLU A 97 -28.81 4.15 13.92
C GLU A 97 -29.36 4.17 12.49
N ASP A 98 -30.07 5.25 12.11
CA ASP A 98 -30.58 5.49 10.76
C ASP A 98 -29.85 6.69 10.08
N GLY A 99 -28.73 7.15 10.67
CA GLY A 99 -27.97 8.32 10.27
C GLY A 99 -27.06 8.14 9.05
N GLU A 100 -26.40 9.22 8.63
CA GLU A 100 -25.53 9.26 7.45
C GLU A 100 -24.29 8.36 7.57
N TYR A 101 -23.82 8.11 8.80
CA TYR A 101 -22.62 7.31 9.08
C TYR A 101 -22.90 5.81 9.26
N ILE A 102 -24.07 5.33 8.82
CA ILE A 102 -24.44 3.92 8.86
C ILE A 102 -24.46 3.33 7.45
N SER A 103 -23.55 2.39 7.21
CA SER A 103 -23.39 1.70 5.93
C SER A 103 -24.03 0.30 5.97
N GLN A 104 -24.71 -0.05 4.88
CA GLN A 104 -25.24 -1.39 4.62
C GLN A 104 -25.05 -1.69 3.13
N GLU A 105 -24.03 -2.47 2.78
CA GLU A 105 -23.68 -2.75 1.38
C GLU A 105 -24.75 -3.62 0.68
N GLU A 106 -25.38 -4.52 1.43
CA GLU A 106 -26.39 -5.44 0.93
C GLU A 106 -27.58 -5.57 1.91
N ASP A 107 -28.80 -5.67 1.39
CA ASP A 107 -30.04 -5.74 2.17
C ASP A 107 -30.13 -6.91 3.19
N TRP A 108 -29.22 -7.89 3.09
CA TRP A 108 -29.15 -9.06 3.97
C TRP A 108 -28.04 -8.98 5.02
N GLU A 109 -27.13 -8.01 4.91
CA GLU A 109 -26.07 -7.76 5.89
C GLU A 109 -26.57 -6.83 6.99
N PRO A 110 -26.10 -6.99 8.25
CA PRO A 110 -26.39 -6.04 9.30
C PRO A 110 -25.72 -4.68 8.99
N PRO A 111 -26.39 -3.55 9.24
CA PRO A 111 -25.76 -2.25 9.12
C PRO A 111 -24.59 -2.12 10.09
N TYR A 112 -23.57 -1.38 9.68
CA TYR A 112 -22.37 -1.12 10.45
C TYR A 112 -21.99 0.35 10.36
N PHE A 113 -21.24 0.82 11.35
CA PHE A 113 -20.76 2.19 11.38
C PHE A 113 -19.61 2.43 10.40
N ASP A 114 -19.72 3.49 9.62
CA ASP A 114 -18.74 3.91 8.63
C ASP A 114 -17.88 5.06 9.16
N GLY A 115 -16.68 4.71 9.65
CA GLY A 115 -15.71 5.71 10.11
C GLY A 115 -15.07 6.52 8.98
N GLU A 116 -15.08 6.04 7.74
CA GLU A 116 -14.45 6.76 6.62
C GLU A 116 -15.29 7.98 6.22
N GLU A 117 -16.62 7.84 6.15
CA GLU A 117 -17.52 8.95 5.80
C GLU A 117 -17.51 10.04 6.89
N LEU A 118 -17.55 9.64 8.17
CA LEU A 118 -17.43 10.56 9.30
C LEU A 118 -16.13 11.37 9.26
N THR A 119 -15.00 10.70 9.03
CA THR A 119 -13.69 11.37 9.03
C THR A 119 -13.52 12.31 7.83
N ALA A 120 -14.15 12.01 6.68
CA ALA A 120 -14.17 12.88 5.51
C ALA A 120 -14.98 14.17 5.74
N ASP A 121 -16.09 14.10 6.47
CA ASP A 121 -16.89 15.28 6.81
C ASP A 121 -16.16 16.19 7.82
N LEU A 122 -15.58 15.58 8.86
CA LEU A 122 -14.74 16.32 9.83
C LEU A 122 -13.55 17.00 9.12
N GLU A 123 -12.94 16.34 8.13
CA GLU A 123 -11.86 16.91 7.31
C GLU A 123 -12.31 18.13 6.52
N THR A 124 -13.53 18.10 5.98
CA THR A 124 -14.10 19.23 5.24
C THR A 124 -14.29 20.44 6.14
N VAL A 125 -14.83 20.25 7.35
CA VAL A 125 -14.98 21.34 8.33
C VAL A 125 -13.63 21.82 8.85
N ALA A 126 -12.66 20.92 9.03
CA ALA A 126 -11.32 21.24 9.49
C ALA A 126 -10.59 22.23 8.56
N LEU A 127 -10.85 22.18 7.25
CA LEU A 127 -10.30 23.14 6.27
C LEU A 127 -10.74 24.58 6.57
N ASP A 128 -11.97 24.77 7.05
CA ASP A 128 -12.52 26.08 7.42
C ASP A 128 -12.11 26.51 8.83
N ILE A 129 -11.92 25.55 9.75
CA ILE A 129 -11.42 25.77 11.12
C ILE A 129 -9.97 26.26 11.09
N PHE A 130 -9.09 25.60 10.33
CA PHE A 130 -7.65 25.81 10.38
C PHE A 130 -7.20 27.29 10.26
N PRO A 131 -7.67 28.08 9.28
CA PRO A 131 -7.27 29.49 9.16
C PRO A 131 -7.78 30.39 10.29
N LEU A 132 -8.73 29.93 11.12
CA LEU A 132 -9.30 30.68 12.24
C LEU A 132 -8.60 30.42 13.57
N LEU A 133 -7.82 29.33 13.71
CA LEU A 133 -7.25 28.89 14.99
C LEU A 133 -6.39 29.97 15.68
N GLU A 134 -5.43 30.54 14.97
CA GLU A 134 -4.52 31.55 15.56
C GLU A 134 -5.24 32.85 15.94
N PRO A 135 -6.11 33.44 15.08
CA PRO A 135 -6.94 34.57 15.49
C PRO A 135 -7.85 34.27 16.69
N ILE A 136 -8.50 33.10 16.75
CA ILE A 136 -9.42 32.74 17.84
C ILE A 136 -8.67 32.50 19.15
N TYR A 137 -7.52 31.85 19.09
CA TYR A 137 -6.64 31.70 20.25
C TYR A 137 -6.24 33.07 20.82
N ALA A 138 -5.84 34.01 19.98
CA ALA A 138 -5.44 35.35 20.40
C ALA A 138 -6.57 36.16 21.07
N LEU A 139 -7.84 35.83 20.78
CA LEU A 139 -9.01 36.44 21.42
C LEU A 139 -9.38 35.79 22.77
N GLY A 140 -8.83 34.62 23.09
CA GLY A 140 -9.13 33.90 24.33
C GLY A 140 -10.60 33.48 24.45
N ILE A 141 -11.25 33.20 23.31
CA ILE A 141 -12.66 32.80 23.25
C ILE A 141 -12.85 31.35 23.71
N GLU A 142 -11.92 30.48 23.33
CA GLU A 142 -11.93 29.05 23.62
C GLU A 142 -10.84 28.67 24.62
N ASP A 143 -11.02 27.54 25.30
CA ASP A 143 -10.07 27.03 26.27
C ASP A 143 -9.00 26.09 25.68
N GLU A 144 -7.97 25.79 26.47
CA GLU A 144 -6.86 24.90 26.09
C GLU A 144 -7.31 23.46 25.77
N ASN A 145 -8.45 23.03 26.30
CA ASN A 145 -9.01 21.69 26.17
C ASN A 145 -10.03 21.56 25.03
N LEU A 146 -10.21 22.59 24.18
CA LEU A 146 -11.15 22.59 23.06
C LEU A 146 -11.20 21.26 22.30
N PHE A 147 -10.05 20.78 21.82
CA PHE A 147 -9.98 19.54 21.04
C PHE A 147 -9.95 18.26 21.90
N PHE A 148 -9.57 18.35 23.18
CA PHE A 148 -9.75 17.24 24.11
C PHE A 148 -11.24 16.96 24.31
N ASN A 149 -12.01 18.00 24.63
CA ASN A 149 -13.46 17.90 24.80
C ASN A 149 -14.14 17.42 23.51
N ALA A 150 -13.74 17.96 22.34
CA ALA A 150 -14.29 17.54 21.06
C ALA A 150 -14.04 16.05 20.75
N LEU A 151 -12.86 15.52 21.10
CA LEU A 151 -12.55 14.10 20.94
C LEU A 151 -13.28 13.21 21.96
N GLU A 152 -13.46 13.68 23.20
CA GLU A 152 -14.27 12.98 24.20
C GLU A 152 -15.73 12.88 23.75
N GLU A 153 -16.31 13.99 23.28
CA GLU A 153 -17.69 14.04 22.75
C GLU A 153 -17.85 13.11 21.54
N LEU A 154 -16.90 13.14 20.60
CA LEU A 154 -16.88 12.23 19.45
C LEU A 154 -16.78 10.77 19.90
N GLY A 155 -15.89 10.46 20.84
CA GLY A 155 -15.73 9.11 21.37
C GLY A 155 -16.95 8.61 22.13
N ASP A 156 -17.66 9.50 22.84
CA ASP A 156 -18.94 9.20 23.51
C ASP A 156 -20.05 8.96 22.48
N ALA A 157 -20.12 9.78 21.43
CA ALA A 157 -21.09 9.63 20.34
C ALA A 157 -20.90 8.29 19.60
N ILE A 158 -19.66 7.95 19.26
CA ILE A 158 -19.32 6.65 18.64
C ILE A 158 -19.70 5.48 19.58
N ARG A 159 -19.44 5.59 20.89
CA ARG A 159 -19.80 4.57 21.89
C ARG A 159 -21.30 4.44 22.15
N SER A 160 -22.11 5.37 21.63
CA SER A 160 -23.57 5.29 21.77
C SER A 160 -24.19 4.24 20.85
N TYR A 161 -23.49 3.82 19.78
CA TYR A 161 -23.96 2.77 18.89
C TYR A 161 -24.10 1.42 19.62
N PRO A 162 -25.11 0.60 19.27
CA PRO A 162 -25.25 -0.73 19.81
C PRO A 162 -24.05 -1.65 19.50
N GLU A 163 -23.71 -2.54 20.44
CA GLU A 163 -22.61 -3.53 20.31
C GLU A 163 -22.70 -4.36 19.01
N TRP A 164 -23.92 -4.62 18.53
CA TRP A 164 -24.16 -5.46 17.35
C TRP A 164 -23.79 -4.77 16.03
N MET A 165 -23.61 -3.44 16.00
CA MET A 165 -23.13 -2.68 14.84
C MET A 165 -21.62 -2.79 14.62
N GLY A 166 -20.94 -3.64 15.41
CA GLY A 166 -19.57 -4.04 15.14
C GLY A 166 -18.51 -3.10 15.67
N MET A 167 -18.85 -2.04 16.41
CA MET A 167 -17.91 -1.02 16.92
C MET A 167 -16.69 -1.57 17.68
N GLU A 168 -16.84 -2.70 18.39
CA GLU A 168 -15.72 -3.35 19.10
C GLU A 168 -14.79 -4.14 18.17
N TYR A 169 -15.21 -4.37 16.93
CA TYR A 169 -14.54 -5.19 15.91
C TYR A 169 -14.11 -4.38 14.67
N VAL A 170 -14.49 -3.10 14.58
CA VAL A 170 -14.12 -2.17 13.52
C VAL A 170 -12.78 -1.50 13.88
N ASP A 171 -11.94 -1.27 12.88
CA ASP A 171 -10.67 -0.56 13.06
C ASP A 171 -10.94 0.87 13.62
N PRO A 172 -10.03 1.46 14.41
CA PRO A 172 -10.20 2.82 14.89
C PRO A 172 -10.45 3.79 13.73
N CYS A 173 -11.30 4.79 13.94
CA CYS A 173 -11.48 5.90 12.99
C CYS A 173 -10.18 6.69 12.92
N TYR A 174 -9.54 6.74 11.75
CA TYR A 174 -8.35 7.54 11.57
C TYR A 174 -8.73 8.92 11.05
N LEU A 175 -8.53 9.93 11.89
CA LEU A 175 -8.65 11.33 11.52
C LEU A 175 -7.72 11.63 10.36
N GLU A 176 -8.31 12.30 9.38
CA GLU A 176 -7.63 12.79 8.22
C GLU A 176 -6.65 13.93 8.57
N ARG A 177 -5.88 14.30 7.57
CA ARG A 177 -4.72 15.18 7.71
C ARG A 177 -5.04 16.54 8.32
N GLN A 178 -6.02 17.26 7.77
CA GLN A 178 -6.33 18.63 8.16
C GLN A 178 -6.96 18.67 9.55
N THR A 179 -7.83 17.70 9.86
CA THR A 179 -8.42 17.52 11.18
C THR A 179 -7.36 17.33 12.24
N SER A 180 -6.43 16.41 11.99
CA SER A 180 -5.26 16.19 12.86
C SER A 180 -4.42 17.47 13.03
N HIS A 181 -4.18 18.20 11.92
CA HIS A 181 -3.38 19.43 11.95
C HIS A 181 -4.04 20.55 12.73
N CYS A 182 -5.37 20.66 12.73
CA CYS A 182 -6.09 21.62 13.57
C CYS A 182 -5.81 21.37 15.06
N MET A 183 -5.88 20.12 15.50
CA MET A 183 -5.61 19.72 16.88
C MET A 183 -4.17 20.02 17.27
N PHE A 184 -3.21 19.60 16.43
CA PHE A 184 -1.78 19.83 16.70
C PHE A 184 -1.43 21.32 16.73
N GLN A 185 -2.01 22.10 15.83
CA GLN A 185 -1.81 23.55 15.77
C GLN A 185 -2.39 24.24 17.01
N TRP A 186 -3.56 23.84 17.49
CA TRP A 186 -4.15 24.40 18.70
C TRP A 186 -3.30 24.13 19.93
N LEU A 187 -2.84 22.90 20.13
CA LEU A 187 -1.95 22.55 21.23
C LEU A 187 -0.61 23.29 21.13
N TYR A 188 -0.10 23.52 19.91
CA TYR A 188 1.09 24.33 19.70
C TYR A 188 0.88 25.79 20.06
N LEU A 189 -0.29 26.36 19.79
CA LEU A 189 -0.63 27.72 20.23
C LEU A 189 -0.69 27.79 21.76
N CYS A 190 -1.38 26.84 22.41
CA CYS A 190 -1.44 26.73 23.88
C CYS A 190 -0.05 26.63 24.50
N ALA A 191 0.82 25.82 23.91
CA ALA A 191 2.19 25.62 24.38
C ALA A 191 3.03 26.90 24.39
N LYS A 192 2.78 27.88 23.50
CA LYS A 192 3.61 29.10 23.40
C LYS A 192 3.58 29.94 24.68
N ASP A 193 2.47 29.89 25.40
CA ASP A 193 2.25 30.67 26.62
C ASP A 193 2.69 29.92 27.89
N ASP A 194 3.09 28.65 27.76
CA ASP A 194 3.58 27.83 28.87
C ASP A 194 5.05 28.14 29.24
N ALA A 195 5.42 27.86 30.50
CA ALA A 195 6.79 28.02 30.97
C ALA A 195 7.79 27.02 30.35
N GLN A 196 7.30 25.85 29.92
CA GLN A 196 8.03 24.79 29.24
C GLN A 196 7.30 24.37 27.93
N PRO A 197 7.28 25.23 26.90
CA PRO A 197 6.46 25.03 25.70
C PRO A 197 6.62 23.67 25.03
N THR A 198 7.85 23.17 24.93
CA THR A 198 8.12 21.88 24.29
C THR A 198 7.61 20.70 25.11
N ALA A 199 7.77 20.74 26.44
CA ALA A 199 7.30 19.66 27.30
C ALA A 199 5.78 19.61 27.27
N PHE A 200 5.12 20.76 27.46
CA PHE A 200 3.68 20.91 27.38
C PHE A 200 3.13 20.35 26.06
N LEU A 201 3.65 20.79 24.91
CA LEU A 201 3.19 20.32 23.61
C LEU A 201 3.27 18.80 23.46
N LEU A 202 4.41 18.21 23.84
CA LEU A 202 4.63 16.77 23.65
C LEU A 202 3.77 15.93 24.61
N GLU A 203 3.66 16.35 25.87
CA GLU A 203 2.80 15.69 26.85
C GLU A 203 1.32 15.83 26.48
N SER A 204 0.88 16.99 26.01
CA SER A 204 -0.49 17.19 25.53
C SER A 204 -0.80 16.35 24.28
N LEU A 205 0.13 16.25 23.32
CA LEU A 205 -0.08 15.40 22.15
C LEU A 205 -0.16 13.93 22.53
N VAL A 206 0.68 13.47 23.46
CA VAL A 206 0.60 12.09 23.97
C VAL A 206 -0.70 11.86 24.75
N ALA A 207 -1.11 12.80 25.59
CA ALA A 207 -2.38 12.72 26.30
C ALA A 207 -3.56 12.66 25.32
N LEU A 208 -3.50 13.41 24.22
CA LEU A 208 -4.50 13.41 23.16
C LEU A 208 -4.61 12.04 22.46
N GLU A 209 -3.51 11.28 22.33
CA GLU A 209 -3.51 9.91 21.78
C GLU A 209 -4.32 8.95 22.66
N ASP A 210 -4.38 9.24 23.96
CA ASP A 210 -4.98 8.37 24.97
C ASP A 210 -6.44 8.78 25.31
N VAL A 211 -6.98 9.86 24.73
CA VAL A 211 -8.35 10.37 25.02
C VAL A 211 -9.43 9.37 24.63
N THR A 212 -9.38 8.86 23.39
CA THR A 212 -10.37 7.92 22.88
C THR A 212 -9.69 6.82 22.06
N PRO A 213 -9.78 5.54 22.48
CA PRO A 213 -9.24 4.43 21.70
C PRO A 213 -9.90 4.23 20.32
N GLN A 214 -11.11 4.78 20.13
CA GLN A 214 -11.91 4.63 18.91
C GLN A 214 -11.49 5.61 17.81
N VAL A 215 -10.80 6.70 18.15
CA VAL A 215 -10.38 7.73 17.21
C VAL A 215 -8.87 7.89 17.33
N ASN A 216 -8.17 7.74 16.22
CA ASN A 216 -6.73 7.91 16.14
C ASN A 216 -6.40 8.86 14.98
N TRP A 217 -5.16 9.27 14.82
CA TRP A 217 -4.71 10.00 13.64
C TRP A 217 -3.66 9.22 12.89
N HIS A 218 -3.49 9.54 11.61
CA HIS A 218 -2.40 8.98 10.84
C HIS A 218 -1.04 9.45 11.37
N ASN A 219 -0.11 8.51 11.56
CA ASN A 219 1.28 8.78 11.93
C ASN A 219 1.94 9.84 11.02
N ASP A 220 1.59 9.84 9.72
CA ASP A 220 2.13 10.77 8.73
C ASP A 220 1.72 12.23 9.02
N SER A 221 0.51 12.45 9.55
CA SER A 221 0.03 13.79 9.90
C SER A 221 0.89 14.42 10.99
N LEU A 222 1.27 13.63 12.01
CA LEU A 222 2.13 14.08 13.12
C LEU A 222 3.56 14.34 12.64
N ILE A 223 4.11 13.46 11.81
CA ILE A 223 5.45 13.64 11.22
C ILE A 223 5.50 14.92 10.40
N GLU A 224 4.50 15.14 9.54
CA GLU A 224 4.44 16.33 8.69
C GLU A 224 4.33 17.62 9.51
N PHE A 225 3.52 17.62 10.57
CA PHE A 225 3.37 18.75 11.47
C PHE A 225 4.73 19.18 12.05
N PHE A 226 5.50 18.21 12.54
CA PHE A 226 6.82 18.42 13.13
C PHE A 226 7.89 18.81 12.10
N ASP A 227 7.86 18.21 10.90
CA ASP A 227 8.77 18.53 9.81
C ASP A 227 8.62 19.99 9.31
N LYS A 228 7.41 20.56 9.41
CA LYS A 228 7.11 21.95 9.06
C LYS A 228 7.49 22.98 10.14
N GLN A 229 7.78 22.54 11.36
CA GLN A 229 8.15 23.46 12.44
C GLN A 229 9.49 24.16 12.19
N THR A 230 9.70 25.29 12.85
CA THR A 230 10.97 26.01 12.80
C THR A 230 12.12 25.13 13.33
N GLU A 231 13.34 25.31 12.81
CA GLU A 231 14.50 24.55 13.29
C GLU A 231 14.71 24.71 14.80
N ALA A 232 14.40 25.88 15.37
CA ALA A 232 14.47 26.12 16.80
C ALA A 232 13.55 25.18 17.60
N MET A 233 12.30 25.01 17.15
CA MET A 233 11.34 24.10 17.77
C MET A 233 11.77 22.63 17.58
N GLN A 234 12.20 22.25 16.37
CA GLN A 234 12.70 20.89 16.11
C GLN A 234 13.89 20.53 17.01
N ARG A 235 14.81 21.46 17.24
CA ARG A 235 15.93 21.28 18.19
C ARG A 235 15.46 21.16 19.63
N ALA A 236 14.47 21.94 20.04
CA ALA A 236 13.90 21.86 21.38
C ALA A 236 13.24 20.50 21.62
N VAL A 237 12.42 20.02 20.68
CA VAL A 237 11.80 18.68 20.72
C VAL A 237 12.86 17.58 20.76
N PHE A 238 13.90 17.68 19.92
CA PHE A 238 15.00 16.72 19.95
C PHE A 238 15.72 16.69 21.31
N ALA A 239 16.00 17.86 21.89
CA ALA A 239 16.61 17.95 23.22
C ALA A 239 15.71 17.35 24.31
N TYR A 240 14.39 17.54 24.20
CA TYR A 240 13.42 16.91 25.10
C TYR A 240 13.45 15.39 25.00
N PHE A 241 13.43 14.83 23.78
CA PHE A 241 13.57 13.38 23.59
C PHE A 241 14.89 12.85 24.16
N GLN A 242 16.01 13.54 23.95
CA GLN A 242 17.29 13.12 24.54
C GLN A 242 17.27 13.10 26.07
N GLN A 243 16.55 14.02 26.73
CA GLN A 243 16.44 14.04 28.19
C GLN A 243 15.50 12.94 28.72
N ASN A 244 14.43 12.62 27.98
CA ASN A 244 13.37 11.73 28.44
C ASN A 244 13.38 10.33 27.82
N HIS A 245 14.32 9.99 26.94
CA HIS A 245 14.34 8.71 26.20
C HIS A 245 14.33 7.44 27.07
N GLU A 246 14.81 7.50 28.32
CA GLU A 246 14.81 6.37 29.26
C GLU A 246 13.60 6.34 30.20
N THR A 247 12.70 7.32 30.10
CA THR A 247 11.42 7.28 30.85
C THR A 247 10.52 6.19 30.27
N THR A 248 9.73 5.53 31.11
CA THR A 248 8.86 4.41 30.69
C THR A 248 7.96 4.79 29.50
N GLU A 249 7.39 5.99 29.55
CA GLU A 249 6.51 6.54 28.53
C GLU A 249 7.22 6.67 27.18
N TRP A 250 8.30 7.45 27.11
CA TRP A 250 9.02 7.72 25.86
C TRP A 250 9.85 6.53 25.38
N GLN A 251 10.36 5.69 26.27
CA GLN A 251 11.16 4.53 25.87
C GLN A 251 10.36 3.58 24.98
N SER A 252 9.07 3.35 25.29
CA SER A 252 8.19 2.50 24.49
C SER A 252 7.86 3.12 23.11
N ARG A 253 7.60 4.43 23.08
CA ARG A 253 7.24 5.17 21.86
C ARG A 253 8.43 5.34 20.92
N LEU A 254 9.61 5.67 21.45
CA LEU A 254 10.82 5.88 20.65
C LEU A 254 11.47 4.58 20.17
N ASN A 255 11.30 3.45 20.87
CA ASN A 255 11.91 2.17 20.49
C ASN A 255 11.01 1.23 19.67
N SER A 256 9.92 1.75 19.10
CA SER A 256 9.04 1.00 18.19
C SER A 256 9.15 1.53 16.77
N LYS A 257 9.37 0.64 15.79
CA LYS A 257 9.40 1.04 14.37
C LYS A 257 8.04 1.50 13.82
N TYR A 258 6.94 1.20 14.51
CA TYR A 258 5.58 1.48 14.06
C TYR A 258 5.01 2.76 14.65
N ASN A 259 5.79 3.48 15.46
CA ASN A 259 5.33 4.66 16.18
C ASN A 259 5.92 5.94 15.53
N ALA A 260 5.06 6.93 15.25
CA ALA A 260 5.46 8.21 14.65
C ALA A 260 6.55 8.93 15.45
N TRP A 261 6.51 8.88 16.78
CA TRP A 261 7.50 9.51 17.65
C TRP A 261 8.92 8.97 17.40
N SER A 262 9.06 7.67 17.12
CA SER A 262 10.35 7.08 16.74
C SER A 262 10.88 7.64 15.43
N LEU A 263 10.01 7.85 14.44
CA LEU A 263 10.38 8.41 13.14
C LEU A 263 10.76 9.89 13.24
N ILE A 264 10.02 10.67 14.03
CA ILE A 264 10.35 12.08 14.32
C ILE A 264 11.72 12.17 15.00
N TYR A 265 11.94 11.36 16.04
CA TYR A 265 13.25 11.30 16.72
C TYR A 265 14.37 10.90 15.76
N GLN A 266 14.15 9.90 14.88
CA GLN A 266 15.12 9.50 13.85
C GLN A 266 15.45 10.65 12.89
N ASN A 267 14.45 11.35 12.38
CA ASN A 267 14.63 12.47 11.45
C ASN A 267 15.46 13.59 12.11
N TYR A 268 15.16 13.92 13.36
CA TYR A 268 15.90 14.94 14.10
C TYR A 268 17.31 14.48 14.48
N ALA A 269 17.48 13.25 14.95
CA ALA A 269 18.80 12.69 15.22
C ALA A 269 19.65 12.72 13.95
N LYS A 270 19.10 12.30 12.81
CA LYS A 270 19.81 12.32 11.51
C LYS A 270 20.31 13.71 11.15
N ARG A 271 19.50 14.74 11.44
CA ARG A 271 19.79 16.14 11.10
C ARG A 271 20.73 16.82 12.10
N PHE A 272 20.55 16.59 13.40
CA PHE A 272 21.21 17.36 14.45
C PHE A 272 22.33 16.60 15.18
N ASP A 273 22.24 15.28 15.30
CA ASP A 273 23.22 14.44 15.99
C ASP A 273 23.38 13.07 15.32
N LYS A 274 24.36 12.98 14.42
CA LYS A 274 24.69 11.76 13.70
C LYS A 274 25.06 10.59 14.64
N VAL A 275 25.62 10.86 15.82
CA VAL A 275 26.00 9.81 16.77
C VAL A 275 24.75 9.19 17.39
N SER A 276 23.83 10.01 17.91
CA SER A 276 22.53 9.53 18.41
C SER A 276 21.73 8.81 17.33
N HIS A 277 21.75 9.31 16.10
CA HIS A 277 21.08 8.64 14.98
C HIS A 277 21.60 7.21 14.76
N LEU A 278 22.93 7.04 14.69
CA LEU A 278 23.51 5.71 14.49
C LEU A 278 23.26 4.79 15.71
N GLN A 279 23.24 5.32 16.93
CA GLN A 279 22.88 4.54 18.12
C GLN A 279 21.43 4.03 18.02
N HIS A 280 20.50 4.91 17.63
CA HIS A 280 19.09 4.57 17.46
C HIS A 280 18.87 3.53 16.34
N CYS A 281 19.49 3.72 15.17
CA CYS A 281 19.46 2.73 14.10
C CYS A 281 19.95 1.36 14.57
N ARG A 282 20.99 1.31 15.42
CA ARG A 282 21.52 0.06 15.97
C ARG A 282 20.54 -0.62 16.92
N GLN A 283 19.78 0.15 17.71
CA GLN A 283 18.74 -0.37 18.60
C GLN A 283 17.56 -0.95 17.80
N LEU A 284 17.11 -0.24 16.76
CA LEU A 284 15.96 -0.64 15.95
C LEU A 284 16.25 -1.65 14.85
N LEU A 285 17.53 -1.91 14.53
CA LEU A 285 17.94 -2.83 13.46
C LEU A 285 17.25 -4.20 13.56
N LYS A 286 16.98 -4.70 14.77
CA LYS A 286 16.31 -6.00 14.94
C LYS A 286 14.86 -6.01 14.46
N GLN A 287 14.19 -4.86 14.50
CA GLN A 287 12.78 -4.71 14.12
C GLN A 287 12.64 -4.31 12.65
N ASP A 288 13.56 -3.49 12.16
CA ASP A 288 13.51 -2.92 10.82
C ASP A 288 14.89 -2.98 10.14
N TRP A 289 14.94 -3.67 8.99
CA TRP A 289 16.16 -3.81 8.21
C TRP A 289 16.60 -2.49 7.57
N THR A 290 15.70 -1.53 7.34
CA THR A 290 16.08 -0.26 6.71
C THR A 290 17.09 0.53 7.56
N GLN A 291 17.06 0.32 8.88
CA GLN A 291 17.98 0.88 9.87
C GLN A 291 19.43 0.39 9.70
N GLY A 292 19.64 -0.69 8.93
CA GLY A 292 20.97 -1.23 8.66
C GLY A 292 21.82 -0.34 7.77
N ARG A 293 21.21 0.34 6.80
CA ARG A 293 21.94 1.08 5.77
C ARG A 293 22.81 2.22 6.36
N PRO A 294 22.30 3.10 7.22
CA PRO A 294 23.13 4.16 7.82
C PRO A 294 24.32 3.62 8.64
N LEU A 295 24.14 2.49 9.33
CA LEU A 295 25.19 1.85 10.13
C LEU A 295 26.30 1.30 9.22
N ILE A 296 25.93 0.65 8.12
CA ILE A 296 26.87 0.09 7.14
C ILE A 296 27.66 1.22 6.49
N ASP A 297 26.98 2.26 6.00
CA ASP A 297 27.65 3.40 5.38
C ASP A 297 28.62 4.09 6.36
N ALA A 298 28.27 4.20 7.64
CA ALA A 298 29.16 4.73 8.66
C ALA A 298 30.39 3.85 8.91
N ALA A 299 30.21 2.53 9.00
CA ALA A 299 31.32 1.58 9.16
C ALA A 299 32.27 1.60 7.95
N LEU A 300 31.71 1.66 6.73
CA LEU A 300 32.46 1.77 5.49
C LEU A 300 33.25 3.09 5.40
N ALA A 301 32.64 4.22 5.78
CA ALA A 301 33.31 5.52 5.80
C ALA A 301 34.49 5.56 6.79
N GLN A 302 34.44 4.75 7.86
CA GLN A 302 35.52 4.59 8.83
C GLN A 302 36.59 3.57 8.39
N GLY A 303 36.41 2.91 7.23
CA GLY A 303 37.29 1.83 6.77
C GLY A 303 37.18 0.55 7.61
N ASN A 304 36.12 0.40 8.41
CA ASN A 304 35.90 -0.78 9.25
C ASN A 304 35.08 -1.83 8.50
N ASP A 305 35.74 -2.51 7.56
CA ASP A 305 35.11 -3.55 6.73
C ASP A 305 34.56 -4.72 7.57
N THR A 306 35.17 -5.03 8.72
CA THR A 306 34.70 -6.10 9.60
C THR A 306 33.35 -5.79 10.24
N GLU A 307 33.15 -4.57 10.76
CA GLU A 307 31.84 -4.17 11.29
C GLU A 307 30.81 -4.02 10.16
N ALA A 308 31.20 -3.49 9.00
CA ALA A 308 30.32 -3.41 7.85
C ALA A 308 29.79 -4.80 7.43
N GLU A 309 30.66 -5.81 7.37
CA GLU A 309 30.27 -7.19 7.06
C GLU A 309 29.24 -7.75 8.06
N LYS A 310 29.49 -7.54 9.36
CA LYS A 310 28.58 -7.97 10.42
C LYS A 310 27.21 -7.29 10.31
N LEU A 311 27.20 -5.99 10.06
CA LEU A 311 25.98 -5.21 9.88
C LEU A 311 25.19 -5.65 8.64
N LEU A 312 25.86 -5.92 7.52
CA LEU A 312 25.24 -6.45 6.31
C LEU A 312 24.55 -7.78 6.56
N GLN A 313 25.22 -8.71 7.25
CA GLN A 313 24.63 -9.99 7.63
C GLN A 313 23.42 -9.81 8.56
N GLN A 314 23.53 -8.95 9.59
CA GLN A 314 22.43 -8.66 10.51
C GLN A 314 21.21 -8.08 9.78
N THR A 315 21.44 -7.08 8.93
CA THR A 315 20.41 -6.39 8.16
C THR A 315 19.64 -7.35 7.26
N LEU A 316 20.34 -8.20 6.50
CA LEU A 316 19.71 -9.18 5.63
C LEU A 316 18.96 -10.27 6.41
N ASN A 317 19.45 -10.66 7.60
CA ASN A 317 18.70 -11.60 8.46
C ASN A 317 17.40 -10.99 8.98
N VAL A 318 17.39 -9.70 9.34
CA VAL A 318 16.18 -9.00 9.76
C VAL A 318 15.19 -8.93 8.60
N TYR A 319 15.67 -8.57 7.40
CA TYR A 319 14.86 -8.56 6.19
C TYR A 319 14.19 -9.92 5.95
N LEU A 320 14.92 -11.03 6.11
CA LEU A 320 14.41 -12.40 5.97
C LEU A 320 13.54 -12.88 7.15
N GLY A 321 13.18 -12.01 8.11
CA GLY A 321 12.39 -12.39 9.28
C GLY A 321 13.10 -13.40 10.18
N ARG A 322 14.44 -13.31 10.27
CA ARG A 322 15.31 -14.20 11.05
C ARG A 322 16.02 -13.49 12.21
N ALA A 323 15.61 -12.26 12.55
CA ALA A 323 16.23 -11.47 13.63
C ALA A 323 16.30 -12.24 14.96
N ASP A 324 15.24 -12.98 15.30
CA ASP A 324 15.10 -13.75 16.54
C ASP A 324 15.25 -15.27 16.35
N LYS A 325 15.55 -15.73 15.13
CA LYS A 325 15.74 -17.16 14.86
C LYS A 325 17.15 -17.58 15.26
N SER A 326 17.27 -18.75 15.88
CA SER A 326 18.57 -19.33 16.28
C SER A 326 19.50 -19.60 15.11
N THR A 327 18.99 -19.58 13.86
CA THR A 327 19.75 -19.84 12.65
C THR A 327 19.74 -18.62 11.72
N SER A 328 20.89 -17.93 11.66
CA SER A 328 21.16 -16.93 10.63
C SER A 328 21.11 -17.55 9.24
N TRP A 329 20.75 -16.76 8.22
CA TRP A 329 20.92 -17.16 6.82
C TRP A 329 22.37 -17.56 6.54
N GLN A 330 22.54 -18.72 5.92
CA GLN A 330 23.83 -19.30 5.54
C GLN A 330 23.97 -19.18 4.02
N LYS A 331 24.67 -18.13 3.58
CA LYS A 331 24.82 -17.76 2.16
C LYS A 331 25.40 -18.85 1.28
N GLU A 332 26.19 -19.77 1.86
CA GLU A 332 26.79 -20.91 1.17
C GLU A 332 25.85 -22.11 1.01
N LYS A 333 24.74 -22.14 1.76
CA LYS A 333 23.85 -23.30 1.82
C LYS A 333 22.46 -23.05 1.26
N VAL A 334 21.96 -21.82 1.36
CA VAL A 334 20.57 -21.52 1.02
C VAL A 334 20.51 -20.32 0.09
N LEU A 335 19.76 -20.45 -1.01
CA LEU A 335 19.52 -19.37 -1.96
C LEU A 335 18.76 -18.23 -1.28
N PHE A 336 19.25 -17.00 -1.40
CA PHE A 336 18.64 -15.83 -0.77
C PHE A 336 17.21 -15.61 -1.27
N LEU A 337 17.01 -15.75 -2.58
CA LEU A 337 15.72 -15.54 -3.24
C LEU A 337 14.62 -16.47 -2.73
N GLU A 338 14.92 -17.75 -2.46
CA GLU A 338 13.93 -18.68 -1.90
C GLU A 338 13.45 -18.26 -0.50
N GLN A 339 14.26 -17.47 0.22
CA GLN A 339 13.97 -17.05 1.58
C GLN A 339 13.18 -15.75 1.66
N THR A 340 12.97 -15.04 0.55
CA THR A 340 12.26 -13.76 0.55
C THR A 340 10.73 -13.91 0.61
N GLY A 341 10.18 -15.11 0.39
CA GLY A 341 8.77 -15.42 0.61
C GLY A 341 7.79 -14.60 -0.23
N TYR A 342 7.80 -14.80 -1.56
CA TYR A 342 6.98 -14.06 -2.55
C TYR A 342 7.19 -12.54 -2.59
N ARG A 343 8.10 -11.97 -1.79
CA ARG A 343 8.43 -10.54 -1.87
C ARG A 343 9.05 -10.21 -3.23
N GLU A 344 8.57 -9.12 -3.81
CA GLU A 344 9.10 -8.57 -5.05
C GLU A 344 10.59 -8.19 -4.93
N TYR A 345 11.24 -7.99 -6.08
CA TYR A 345 12.61 -7.49 -6.13
C TYR A 345 12.69 -6.10 -5.47
N ILE A 346 13.57 -5.95 -4.48
CA ILE A 346 13.82 -4.68 -3.79
C ILE A 346 15.23 -4.21 -4.15
N PRO A 347 15.39 -3.08 -4.88
CA PRO A 347 16.70 -2.55 -5.27
C PRO A 347 17.66 -2.35 -4.09
N ALA A 348 17.15 -1.84 -2.96
CA ALA A 348 17.96 -1.62 -1.76
C ALA A 348 18.57 -2.93 -1.20
N ILE A 349 17.89 -4.07 -1.31
CA ILE A 349 18.41 -5.36 -0.87
C ILE A 349 19.50 -5.86 -1.81
N TYR A 350 19.35 -5.63 -3.12
CA TYR A 350 20.40 -5.90 -4.10
C TYR A 350 21.66 -5.10 -3.78
N ASP A 351 21.54 -3.81 -3.47
CA ASP A 351 22.67 -2.96 -3.11
C ASP A 351 23.40 -3.47 -1.87
N LEU A 352 22.66 -3.95 -0.85
CA LEU A 352 23.26 -4.59 0.33
C LEU A 352 24.06 -5.86 -0.04
N LEU A 353 23.53 -6.72 -0.91
CA LEU A 353 24.26 -7.92 -1.37
C LEU A 353 25.54 -7.54 -2.14
N VAL A 354 25.47 -6.53 -3.00
CA VAL A 354 26.62 -5.99 -3.74
C VAL A 354 27.67 -5.39 -2.79
N ASP A 355 27.25 -4.62 -1.80
CA ASP A 355 28.16 -4.03 -0.82
C ASP A 355 28.81 -5.11 0.04
N TRP A 356 28.09 -6.18 0.40
CA TRP A 356 28.67 -7.34 1.07
C TRP A 356 29.69 -8.06 0.22
N GLN A 357 29.43 -8.24 -1.07
CA GLN A 357 30.42 -8.80 -2.00
C GLN A 357 31.71 -7.96 -2.01
N LYS A 358 31.61 -6.63 -2.08
CA LYS A 358 32.77 -5.72 -2.08
C LYS A 358 33.54 -5.77 -0.76
N VAL A 359 32.83 -5.75 0.38
CA VAL A 359 33.42 -5.86 1.72
C VAL A 359 34.17 -7.19 1.89
N ALA A 360 33.54 -8.31 1.52
CA ALA A 360 34.16 -9.63 1.58
C ALA A 360 35.46 -9.69 0.75
N LYS A 361 35.47 -9.06 -0.43
CA LYS A 361 36.67 -8.94 -1.26
C LYS A 361 37.78 -8.13 -0.59
N ARG A 362 37.47 -6.99 0.04
CA ARG A 362 38.46 -6.17 0.77
C ARG A 362 39.02 -6.90 1.99
N LEU A 363 38.21 -7.72 2.66
CA LEU A 363 38.64 -8.58 3.76
C LEU A 363 39.45 -9.82 3.32
N GLY A 364 39.70 -10.01 2.01
CA GLY A 364 40.39 -11.18 1.48
C GLY A 364 39.58 -12.49 1.54
N LYS A 365 38.27 -12.41 1.81
CA LYS A 365 37.36 -13.57 1.88
C LYS A 365 36.85 -13.92 0.48
N SER A 366 37.73 -14.49 -0.34
CA SER A 366 37.44 -14.78 -1.76
C SER A 366 36.21 -15.67 -1.95
N LYS A 367 36.05 -16.71 -1.11
CA LYS A 367 34.89 -17.62 -1.19
C LYS A 367 33.59 -16.87 -0.92
N ASP A 368 33.53 -16.08 0.15
CA ASP A 368 32.36 -15.30 0.51
C ASP A 368 31.99 -14.29 -0.59
N SER A 369 32.99 -13.60 -1.15
CA SER A 369 32.78 -12.67 -2.26
C SER A 369 32.16 -13.35 -3.49
N GLN A 370 32.65 -14.53 -3.87
CA GLN A 370 32.13 -15.25 -5.04
C GLN A 370 30.76 -15.91 -4.76
N THR A 371 30.53 -16.40 -3.54
CA THR A 371 29.20 -16.87 -3.12
C THR A 371 28.17 -15.74 -3.23
N LEU A 372 28.51 -14.54 -2.73
CA LEU A 372 27.66 -13.36 -2.83
C LEU A 372 27.50 -12.91 -4.28
N GLN A 373 28.52 -13.02 -5.14
CA GLN A 373 28.41 -12.73 -6.56
C GLN A 373 27.32 -13.60 -7.23
N LEU A 374 27.32 -14.90 -6.97
CA LEU A 374 26.30 -15.82 -7.52
C LEU A 374 24.91 -15.52 -6.96
N GLN A 375 24.80 -15.35 -5.63
CA GLN A 375 23.54 -15.00 -4.96
C GLN A 375 22.95 -13.68 -5.49
N THR A 376 23.78 -12.66 -5.68
CA THR A 376 23.39 -11.34 -6.19
C THR A 376 22.91 -11.42 -7.63
N CYS A 377 23.62 -12.16 -8.49
CA CYS A 377 23.20 -12.39 -9.88
C CYS A 377 21.83 -13.06 -9.95
N ILE A 378 21.62 -14.12 -9.14
CA ILE A 378 20.35 -14.84 -9.11
C ILE A 378 19.22 -13.96 -8.55
N TYR A 379 19.47 -13.18 -7.50
CA TYR A 379 18.46 -12.29 -6.92
C TYR A 379 18.03 -11.17 -7.88
N GLN A 380 18.98 -10.59 -8.62
CA GLN A 380 18.69 -9.49 -9.54
C GLN A 380 17.93 -9.94 -10.78
N GLN A 381 18.33 -11.06 -11.37
CA GLN A 381 17.83 -11.53 -12.65
C GLN A 381 17.55 -13.04 -12.60
N PRO A 382 16.59 -13.51 -11.79
CA PRO A 382 16.36 -14.94 -11.58
C PRO A 382 15.92 -15.70 -12.84
N TYR A 383 15.48 -14.97 -13.86
CA TYR A 383 15.00 -15.52 -15.13
C TYR A 383 16.03 -15.38 -16.27
N ASP A 384 17.19 -14.75 -16.04
CA ASP A 384 18.26 -14.69 -17.04
C ASP A 384 19.20 -15.90 -16.91
N ILE A 385 18.80 -16.99 -17.59
CA ILE A 385 19.56 -18.24 -17.61
C ILE A 385 21.01 -18.02 -18.08
N ALA A 386 21.23 -17.16 -19.08
CA ALA A 386 22.54 -16.96 -19.66
C ALA A 386 23.48 -16.26 -18.68
N ALA A 387 23.04 -15.16 -18.06
CA ALA A 387 23.82 -14.42 -17.07
C ALA A 387 24.16 -15.27 -15.84
N ILE A 388 23.20 -16.07 -15.36
CA ILE A 388 23.42 -16.95 -14.20
C ILE A 388 24.39 -18.08 -14.55
N LYS A 389 24.30 -18.69 -15.74
CA LYS A 389 25.26 -19.73 -16.18
C LYS A 389 26.68 -19.19 -16.31
N VAL A 390 26.85 -18.00 -16.90
CA VAL A 390 28.16 -17.33 -17.00
C VAL A 390 28.74 -17.07 -15.61
N THR A 391 27.92 -16.55 -14.69
CA THR A 391 28.35 -16.29 -13.32
C THR A 391 28.70 -17.58 -12.57
N TYR A 392 27.86 -18.62 -12.68
CA TYR A 392 28.10 -19.94 -12.11
C TYR A 392 29.44 -20.52 -12.58
N GLN A 393 29.68 -20.54 -13.90
CA GLN A 393 30.93 -21.06 -14.48
C GLN A 393 32.16 -20.30 -13.98
N ALA A 394 32.06 -18.97 -13.85
CA ALA A 394 33.15 -18.12 -13.37
C ALA A 394 33.52 -18.41 -11.91
N VAL A 395 32.56 -18.74 -11.05
CA VAL A 395 32.80 -18.97 -9.60
C VAL A 395 33.00 -20.45 -9.25
N HIS A 396 32.57 -21.38 -10.11
CA HIS A 396 32.52 -22.82 -9.81
C HIS A 396 33.90 -23.39 -9.43
N SER A 397 34.97 -22.99 -10.12
CA SER A 397 36.34 -23.46 -9.84
C SER A 397 36.81 -23.18 -8.41
N THR A 398 36.28 -22.12 -7.78
CA THR A 398 36.67 -21.73 -6.42
C THR A 398 35.68 -22.20 -5.36
N LEU A 399 34.38 -22.25 -5.70
CA LEU A 399 33.31 -22.60 -4.78
C LEU A 399 33.00 -24.11 -4.73
N GLY A 400 33.29 -24.85 -5.80
CA GLY A 400 32.98 -26.28 -5.92
C GLY A 400 31.51 -26.58 -5.57
N ASN A 401 31.30 -27.50 -4.61
CA ASN A 401 29.99 -27.95 -4.16
C ASN A 401 29.05 -26.82 -3.67
N ILE A 402 29.58 -25.68 -3.21
CA ILE A 402 28.75 -24.52 -2.82
C ILE A 402 28.02 -23.97 -4.04
N ALA A 403 28.75 -23.77 -5.15
CA ALA A 403 28.13 -23.28 -6.38
C ALA A 403 27.12 -24.28 -6.94
N GLU A 404 27.42 -25.58 -6.90
CA GLU A 404 26.50 -26.64 -7.34
C GLU A 404 25.21 -26.63 -6.52
N THR A 405 25.32 -26.49 -5.20
CA THR A 405 24.18 -26.48 -4.27
C THR A 405 23.26 -25.29 -4.54
N LEU A 406 23.83 -24.09 -4.69
CA LEU A 406 23.05 -22.87 -4.96
C LEU A 406 22.46 -22.86 -6.36
N PHE A 407 23.20 -23.35 -7.36
CA PHE A 407 22.72 -23.47 -8.73
C PHE A 407 21.54 -24.45 -8.82
N LYS A 408 21.62 -25.59 -8.12
CA LYS A 408 20.52 -26.55 -8.04
C LYS A 408 19.27 -25.98 -7.36
N GLN A 409 19.43 -25.23 -6.28
CA GLN A 409 18.32 -24.51 -5.64
C GLN A 409 17.67 -23.52 -6.60
N TRP A 410 18.47 -22.71 -7.31
CA TRP A 410 17.93 -21.82 -8.34
C TRP A 410 17.17 -22.57 -9.45
N GLN A 411 17.67 -23.72 -9.91
CA GLN A 411 16.94 -24.57 -10.87
C GLN A 411 15.59 -25.02 -10.31
N THR A 412 15.53 -25.46 -9.04
CA THR A 412 14.30 -25.86 -8.37
C THR A 412 13.34 -24.69 -8.21
N TYR A 413 13.82 -23.53 -7.76
CA TYR A 413 13.04 -22.30 -7.68
C TYR A 413 12.43 -21.95 -9.05
N LEU A 414 13.26 -21.89 -10.10
CA LEU A 414 12.81 -21.54 -11.43
C LEU A 414 11.80 -22.55 -11.98
N LEU A 415 11.99 -23.84 -11.68
CA LEU A 415 11.06 -24.89 -12.07
C LEU A 415 9.69 -24.68 -11.43
N VAL A 416 9.63 -24.43 -10.12
CA VAL A 416 8.37 -24.10 -9.41
C VAL A 416 7.71 -22.87 -10.00
N GLU A 417 8.52 -21.87 -10.38
CA GLU A 417 8.04 -20.66 -11.04
C GLU A 417 7.46 -20.91 -12.45
N MET A 418 7.93 -21.96 -13.13
CA MET A 418 7.49 -22.33 -14.46
C MET A 418 6.25 -23.24 -14.47
N GLN A 419 5.76 -23.72 -13.30
CA GLN A 419 4.59 -24.61 -13.21
C GLN A 419 3.24 -23.85 -13.17
N PRO A 420 2.10 -24.55 -13.42
CA PRO A 420 0.76 -23.97 -13.24
C PRO A 420 0.50 -23.52 -11.79
N GLN A 421 -0.31 -22.47 -11.60
CA GLN A 421 -0.59 -21.87 -10.29
C GLN A 421 -1.08 -22.88 -9.24
N HIS A 422 -1.94 -23.83 -9.61
CA HIS A 422 -2.43 -24.87 -8.69
C HIS A 422 -1.30 -25.69 -8.06
N TYR A 423 -0.15 -25.84 -8.73
CA TYR A 423 1.03 -26.51 -8.17
C TYR A 423 1.59 -25.76 -6.95
N ARG A 424 1.44 -24.43 -6.88
CA ARG A 424 1.93 -23.59 -5.78
C ARG A 424 1.00 -23.57 -4.55
N PHE A 425 -0.31 -23.79 -4.74
CA PHE A 425 -1.33 -23.51 -3.72
C PHE A 425 -2.22 -24.71 -3.35
N SER A 426 -2.06 -25.88 -3.94
CA SER A 426 -2.88 -27.06 -3.63
C SER A 426 -2.06 -28.22 -3.05
N THR A 427 -2.73 -29.11 -2.30
CA THR A 427 -2.08 -30.24 -1.62
C THR A 427 -1.46 -31.23 -2.62
N PRO A 428 -0.32 -31.88 -2.29
CA PRO A 428 0.50 -32.66 -3.22
C PRO A 428 -0.16 -33.90 -3.84
N SER A 429 -1.36 -34.29 -3.40
CA SER A 429 -1.88 -35.65 -3.60
C SER A 429 -2.21 -36.02 -5.06
N ASN A 430 -2.26 -35.06 -5.99
CA ASN A 430 -2.61 -35.29 -7.39
C ASN A 430 -1.62 -34.67 -8.40
N HIS A 431 -0.48 -34.12 -7.96
CA HIS A 431 0.47 -33.49 -8.88
C HIS A 431 1.54 -34.49 -9.35
N LEU A 432 1.98 -34.33 -10.60
CA LEU A 432 3.23 -34.92 -11.05
C LEU A 432 4.38 -34.38 -10.19
N GLU A 433 5.37 -35.24 -9.92
CA GLU A 433 6.67 -34.77 -9.44
C GLU A 433 7.24 -33.78 -10.48
N PRO A 434 7.85 -32.65 -10.07
CA PRO A 434 8.34 -31.63 -11.00
C PRO A 434 9.19 -32.20 -12.14
N GLU A 435 10.03 -33.20 -11.85
CA GLU A 435 10.94 -33.86 -12.80
C GLU A 435 10.20 -34.64 -13.91
N GLN A 436 8.92 -34.94 -13.70
CA GLN A 436 8.08 -35.66 -14.66
C GLN A 436 7.32 -34.71 -15.61
N THR A 437 7.43 -33.39 -15.41
CA THR A 437 6.72 -32.38 -16.21
C THR A 437 7.48 -32.00 -17.48
N TRP A 438 6.76 -31.57 -18.53
CA TRP A 438 7.39 -31.07 -19.75
C TRP A 438 8.20 -29.79 -19.52
N SER A 439 7.79 -28.96 -18.57
CA SER A 439 8.48 -27.71 -18.19
C SER A 439 9.85 -27.99 -17.54
N PHE A 440 10.00 -29.10 -16.81
CA PHE A 440 11.31 -29.58 -16.35
C PHE A 440 12.22 -30.00 -17.49
N GLN A 441 11.70 -30.78 -18.45
CA GLN A 441 12.48 -31.22 -19.61
C GLN A 441 12.90 -30.02 -20.46
N LEU A 442 12.02 -29.03 -20.60
CA LEU A 442 12.30 -27.76 -21.27
C LEU A 442 13.42 -26.98 -20.57
N LEU A 443 13.32 -26.81 -19.24
CA LEU A 443 14.34 -26.11 -18.46
C LEU A 443 15.69 -26.86 -18.54
N SER A 444 15.68 -28.18 -18.46
CA SER A 444 16.87 -29.01 -18.61
C SER A 444 17.54 -28.82 -19.98
N ALA A 445 16.75 -28.77 -21.06
CA ALA A 445 17.25 -28.49 -22.41
C ALA A 445 17.78 -27.05 -22.56
N ALA A 446 17.18 -26.07 -21.90
CA ALA A 446 17.67 -24.69 -21.88
C ALA A 446 19.01 -24.55 -21.12
N LEU A 447 19.22 -25.39 -20.10
CA LEU A 447 20.44 -25.39 -19.29
C LEU A 447 21.57 -26.21 -19.92
N GLU A 448 21.28 -27.21 -20.73
CA GLU A 448 22.29 -28.12 -21.28
C GLU A 448 22.00 -28.39 -22.76
N ALA A 449 22.87 -27.90 -23.64
CA ALA A 449 22.64 -27.90 -25.09
C ALA A 449 22.52 -29.31 -25.70
N ASP A 450 23.15 -30.31 -25.10
CA ASP A 450 23.04 -31.73 -25.47
C ASP A 450 21.67 -32.33 -25.14
N LYS A 451 20.94 -31.78 -24.15
CA LYS A 451 19.60 -32.22 -23.76
C LYS A 451 18.48 -31.75 -24.69
N VAL A 452 18.75 -30.84 -25.63
CA VAL A 452 17.77 -30.45 -26.67
C VAL A 452 17.31 -31.67 -27.48
N SER A 453 18.23 -32.59 -27.77
CA SER A 453 17.95 -33.83 -28.48
C SER A 453 17.02 -34.78 -27.72
N VAL A 454 16.85 -34.59 -26.41
CA VAL A 454 16.00 -35.40 -25.51
C VAL A 454 14.61 -34.78 -25.35
N PHE A 455 14.51 -33.44 -25.37
CA PHE A 455 13.24 -32.74 -25.17
C PHE A 455 12.21 -33.03 -26.25
N ILE A 456 12.58 -32.99 -27.53
CA ILE A 456 11.63 -33.20 -28.64
C ILE A 456 11.03 -34.62 -28.64
N PRO A 457 11.83 -35.70 -28.53
CA PRO A 457 11.26 -37.06 -28.38
C PRO A 457 10.37 -37.20 -27.15
N TYR A 458 10.74 -36.58 -26.02
CA TYR A 458 9.93 -36.60 -24.81
C TYR A 458 8.55 -35.97 -25.06
N MET A 459 8.50 -34.78 -25.67
CA MET A 459 7.25 -34.07 -25.96
C MET A 459 6.31 -34.89 -26.83
N ARG A 460 6.81 -35.51 -27.91
CA ARG A 460 6.00 -36.37 -28.77
C ARG A 460 5.44 -37.57 -28.02
N ASN A 461 6.29 -38.25 -27.24
CA ASN A 461 5.86 -39.38 -26.43
C ASN A 461 4.83 -38.98 -25.37
N TRP A 462 5.02 -37.83 -24.73
CA TRP A 462 4.10 -37.29 -23.73
C TRP A 462 2.73 -36.99 -24.35
N LEU A 463 2.66 -36.21 -25.44
CA LEU A 463 1.41 -35.90 -26.15
C LEU A 463 0.71 -37.17 -26.64
N GLN A 464 1.44 -38.11 -27.23
CA GLN A 464 0.88 -39.40 -27.67
C GLN A 464 0.31 -40.20 -26.48
N THR A 465 1.03 -40.26 -25.35
CA THR A 465 0.54 -40.97 -24.16
C THR A 465 -0.75 -40.34 -23.62
N LEU A 466 -0.86 -39.01 -23.62
CA LEU A 466 -2.08 -38.33 -23.20
C LEU A 466 -3.22 -38.59 -24.19
N GLN A 467 -2.94 -38.63 -25.49
CA GLN A 467 -3.93 -38.93 -26.52
C GLN A 467 -4.53 -40.33 -26.33
N ASP A 468 -3.69 -41.31 -26.00
CA ASP A 468 -4.10 -42.70 -25.80
C ASP A 468 -4.71 -43.00 -24.42
N ASN A 469 -4.59 -42.07 -23.45
CA ASN A 469 -5.00 -42.29 -22.06
C ASN A 469 -5.78 -41.12 -21.45
N ALA A 470 -7.11 -41.24 -21.47
CA ALA A 470 -8.05 -40.27 -20.90
C ALA A 470 -7.83 -39.97 -19.41
N GLN A 471 -7.47 -40.98 -18.60
CA GLN A 471 -7.22 -40.76 -17.16
C GLN A 471 -5.98 -39.91 -16.95
N LYS A 472 -4.91 -40.21 -17.69
CA LYS A 472 -3.66 -39.44 -17.64
C LYS A 472 -3.88 -38.01 -18.14
N PHE A 473 -4.66 -37.83 -19.21
CA PHE A 473 -5.06 -36.51 -19.67
C PHE A 473 -5.77 -35.70 -18.57
N GLN A 474 -6.73 -36.28 -17.86
CA GLN A 474 -7.44 -35.58 -16.76
C GLN A 474 -6.48 -35.18 -15.62
N GLN A 475 -5.50 -36.03 -15.29
CA GLN A 475 -4.50 -35.74 -14.27
C GLN A 475 -3.56 -34.60 -14.68
N GLU A 476 -3.24 -34.50 -15.97
CA GLU A 476 -2.23 -33.56 -16.49
C GLU A 476 -2.83 -32.39 -17.29
N THR A 477 -4.15 -32.21 -17.25
CA THR A 477 -4.86 -31.22 -18.08
C THR A 477 -4.33 -29.80 -17.85
N THR A 478 -3.93 -29.45 -16.63
CA THR A 478 -3.34 -28.13 -16.31
C THR A 478 -2.02 -27.89 -17.04
N TYR A 479 -1.20 -28.92 -17.23
CA TYR A 479 0.05 -28.83 -18.00
C TYR A 479 -0.21 -28.73 -19.51
N VAL A 480 -1.25 -29.39 -20.02
CA VAL A 480 -1.69 -29.26 -21.42
C VAL A 480 -2.26 -27.86 -21.67
N ALA A 481 -3.08 -27.34 -20.76
CA ALA A 481 -3.60 -25.98 -20.80
C ALA A 481 -2.47 -24.95 -20.81
N LEU A 482 -1.47 -25.11 -19.93
CA LEU A 482 -0.29 -24.25 -19.87
C LEU A 482 0.47 -24.23 -21.22
N LEU A 483 0.74 -25.39 -21.80
CA LEU A 483 1.38 -25.49 -23.11
C LEU A 483 0.54 -24.81 -24.21
N THR A 484 -0.77 -25.01 -24.18
CA THR A 484 -1.70 -24.42 -25.17
C THR A 484 -1.68 -22.89 -25.11
N ILE A 485 -1.71 -22.33 -23.90
CA ILE A 485 -1.61 -20.88 -23.68
C ILE A 485 -0.26 -20.34 -24.16
N ASP A 486 0.84 -21.03 -23.87
CA ASP A 486 2.16 -20.60 -24.33
C ASP A 486 2.31 -20.70 -25.85
N MET A 487 1.81 -21.76 -26.48
CA MET A 487 1.78 -21.89 -27.94
C MET A 487 0.93 -20.80 -28.60
N ALA A 488 -0.22 -20.45 -28.00
CA ALA A 488 -1.04 -19.33 -28.48
C ALA A 488 -0.32 -17.99 -28.41
N ASN A 489 0.36 -17.72 -27.29
CA ASN A 489 1.16 -16.49 -27.13
C ASN A 489 2.37 -16.43 -28.08
N LEU A 490 2.84 -17.57 -28.57
CA LEU A 490 3.87 -17.65 -29.61
C LEU A 490 3.31 -17.56 -31.05
N GLY A 491 1.98 -17.53 -31.21
CA GLY A 491 1.31 -17.49 -32.52
C GLY A 491 1.11 -18.85 -33.19
N PHE A 492 1.28 -19.96 -32.46
CA PHE A 492 1.13 -21.33 -32.96
C PHE A 492 -0.21 -21.98 -32.57
N TRP A 493 -1.22 -21.18 -32.27
CA TRP A 493 -2.57 -21.66 -31.94
C TRP A 493 -3.63 -20.68 -32.43
N ASN A 494 -4.56 -21.15 -33.25
CA ASN A 494 -5.55 -20.30 -33.94
C ASN A 494 -6.98 -20.43 -33.39
N HIS A 495 -7.21 -21.28 -32.39
CA HIS A 495 -8.55 -21.57 -31.86
C HIS A 495 -8.91 -20.63 -30.71
N THR A 496 -9.25 -19.38 -31.05
CA THR A 496 -9.48 -18.28 -30.09
C THR A 496 -10.57 -18.60 -29.05
N GLU A 497 -11.70 -19.16 -29.48
CA GLU A 497 -12.81 -19.46 -28.55
C GLU A 497 -12.46 -20.58 -27.57
N LEU A 498 -11.69 -21.58 -28.02
CA LEU A 498 -11.17 -22.63 -27.15
C LEU A 498 -10.12 -22.09 -26.18
N LEU A 499 -9.23 -21.21 -26.65
CA LEU A 499 -8.24 -20.57 -25.79
C LEU A 499 -8.90 -19.78 -24.65
N LYS A 500 -9.96 -19.01 -24.94
CA LYS A 500 -10.70 -18.23 -23.93
C LYS A 500 -11.22 -19.12 -22.79
N VAL A 501 -11.82 -20.27 -23.11
CA VAL A 501 -12.38 -21.15 -22.06
C VAL A 501 -11.30 -21.91 -21.30
N ILE A 502 -10.17 -22.23 -21.94
CA ILE A 502 -8.99 -22.77 -21.27
C ILE A 502 -8.41 -21.73 -20.30
N GLN A 503 -8.27 -20.47 -20.74
CA GLN A 503 -7.79 -19.38 -19.90
C GLN A 503 -8.74 -19.07 -18.73
N MET A 504 -10.05 -19.02 -18.96
CA MET A 504 -11.02 -18.80 -17.88
C MET A 504 -10.92 -19.89 -16.79
N ARG A 505 -10.63 -21.13 -17.17
CA ARG A 505 -10.60 -22.26 -16.23
C ARG A 505 -9.24 -22.49 -15.57
N TYR A 506 -8.16 -22.12 -16.25
CA TYR A 506 -6.79 -22.47 -15.85
C TYR A 506 -5.83 -21.27 -15.82
N GLY A 507 -6.30 -20.05 -16.10
CA GLY A 507 -5.48 -18.93 -16.56
C GLY A 507 -5.52 -17.64 -15.74
N ASP A 508 -5.94 -17.66 -14.48
CA ASP A 508 -5.80 -16.47 -13.58
C ASP A 508 -4.35 -16.20 -13.14
N TYR A 509 -3.38 -17.02 -13.56
CA TYR A 509 -1.96 -16.64 -13.58
C TYR A 509 -1.39 -16.97 -14.96
N ASP A 510 -1.57 -15.99 -15.85
CA ASP A 510 -1.15 -16.03 -17.23
C ASP A 510 0.36 -16.27 -17.37
N GLY A 511 0.77 -16.67 -18.56
CA GLY A 511 2.19 -16.68 -18.88
C GLY A 511 2.82 -15.27 -18.91
N SER A 512 2.19 -14.16 -18.52
CA SER A 512 2.74 -12.80 -18.71
C SER A 512 3.87 -12.46 -17.75
N GLY A 513 3.91 -13.12 -16.58
CA GLY A 513 5.03 -13.00 -15.65
C GLY A 513 6.38 -13.37 -16.26
N LYS A 514 7.48 -12.91 -15.64
CA LYS A 514 8.85 -13.15 -16.13
C LYS A 514 9.14 -14.65 -16.34
N ALA A 515 8.61 -15.53 -15.48
CA ALA A 515 8.72 -16.98 -15.60
C ALA A 515 8.04 -17.54 -16.87
N GLY A 516 6.83 -17.08 -17.17
CA GLY A 516 6.11 -17.48 -18.38
C GLY A 516 6.77 -16.93 -19.65
N THR A 517 7.29 -15.70 -19.59
CA THR A 517 8.10 -15.13 -20.67
C THR A 517 9.34 -15.98 -20.95
N LEU A 518 10.09 -16.37 -19.91
CA LEU A 518 11.24 -17.26 -20.07
C LEU A 518 10.82 -18.62 -20.65
N ARG A 519 9.75 -19.23 -20.12
CA ARG A 519 9.24 -20.51 -20.63
C ARG A 519 8.94 -20.46 -22.12
N ARG A 520 8.29 -19.39 -22.60
CA ARG A 520 8.03 -19.16 -24.03
C ARG A 520 9.30 -18.91 -24.84
N GLN A 521 10.26 -18.16 -24.31
CA GLN A 521 11.56 -17.97 -24.96
C GLN A 521 12.27 -19.32 -25.16
N CYS A 522 12.26 -20.20 -24.15
CA CYS A 522 12.81 -21.54 -24.26
C CYS A 522 12.04 -22.38 -25.29
N LEU A 523 10.70 -22.36 -25.28
CA LEU A 523 9.88 -23.10 -26.26
C LEU A 523 10.15 -22.65 -27.70
N ALA A 524 10.25 -21.33 -27.94
CA ALA A 524 10.54 -20.76 -29.25
C ALA A 524 11.92 -21.19 -29.79
N GLN A 525 12.90 -21.43 -28.91
CA GLN A 525 14.22 -21.93 -29.30
C GLN A 525 14.18 -23.39 -29.80
N PHE A 526 13.16 -24.17 -29.44
CA PHE A 526 13.11 -25.61 -29.69
C PHE A 526 12.06 -26.04 -30.72
N GLN A 527 11.68 -25.14 -31.65
CA GLN A 527 10.77 -25.45 -32.76
C GLN A 527 9.45 -26.08 -32.27
N VAL A 528 8.82 -25.48 -31.25
CA VAL A 528 7.59 -26.00 -30.62
C VAL A 528 6.41 -26.05 -31.59
N GLU A 529 6.43 -25.28 -32.69
CA GLU A 529 5.40 -25.26 -33.73
C GLU A 529 5.10 -26.65 -34.31
N GLN A 530 6.07 -27.55 -34.30
CA GLN A 530 5.89 -28.92 -34.80
C GLN A 530 4.90 -29.75 -33.97
N PHE A 531 4.58 -29.34 -32.74
CA PHE A 531 3.62 -30.03 -31.87
C PHE A 531 2.18 -29.52 -32.02
N GLN A 532 1.94 -28.54 -32.89
CA GLN A 532 0.63 -27.92 -33.03
C GLN A 532 -0.45 -28.94 -33.40
N GLU A 533 -0.20 -29.77 -34.41
CA GLU A 533 -1.17 -30.78 -34.86
C GLU A 533 -1.45 -31.84 -33.78
N ASP A 534 -0.40 -32.30 -33.09
CA ASP A 534 -0.51 -33.27 -31.98
C ASP A 534 -1.35 -32.68 -30.82
N LEU A 535 -1.14 -31.41 -30.47
CA LEU A 535 -1.88 -30.73 -29.42
C LEU A 535 -3.34 -30.47 -29.81
N GLU A 536 -3.60 -30.04 -31.05
CA GLU A 536 -4.96 -29.89 -31.57
C GLU A 536 -5.71 -31.22 -31.54
N GLN A 537 -5.07 -32.30 -31.98
CA GLN A 537 -5.65 -33.64 -31.96
C GLN A 537 -5.93 -34.14 -30.53
N LEU A 538 -4.99 -33.90 -29.60
CA LEU A 538 -5.16 -34.22 -28.19
C LEU A 538 -6.42 -33.56 -27.61
N TRP A 539 -6.60 -32.26 -27.87
CA TRP A 539 -7.79 -31.54 -27.44
C TRP A 539 -9.05 -32.14 -28.08
N ARG A 540 -9.09 -32.39 -29.40
CA ARG A 540 -10.26 -33.00 -30.06
C ARG A 540 -10.71 -34.31 -29.42
N VAL A 541 -9.76 -35.17 -29.04
CA VAL A 541 -10.05 -36.48 -28.44
C VAL A 541 -10.66 -36.33 -27.04
N HIS A 542 -10.14 -35.42 -26.21
CA HIS A 542 -10.44 -35.39 -24.78
C HIS A 542 -11.24 -34.19 -24.28
N ILE A 543 -11.58 -33.21 -25.14
CA ILE A 543 -12.22 -31.94 -24.71
C ILE A 543 -13.51 -32.15 -23.90
N LEU A 544 -14.27 -33.21 -24.18
CA LEU A 544 -15.51 -33.53 -23.46
C LEU A 544 -15.27 -33.97 -22.01
N LEU A 545 -14.07 -34.43 -21.66
CA LEU A 545 -13.72 -34.86 -20.31
C LEU A 545 -13.59 -33.69 -19.33
N ILE A 546 -13.36 -32.48 -19.85
CA ILE A 546 -13.10 -31.29 -19.05
C ILE A 546 -14.23 -30.27 -19.13
N ALA A 547 -15.19 -30.46 -20.04
CA ALA A 547 -16.36 -29.61 -20.14
C ALA A 547 -17.09 -29.53 -18.78
N PRO A 548 -17.45 -28.32 -18.32
CA PRO A 548 -18.02 -28.11 -16.99
C PRO A 548 -19.37 -28.83 -16.87
N ASN A 549 -19.62 -29.47 -15.72
CA ASN A 549 -20.89 -30.18 -15.51
C ASN A 549 -21.96 -29.22 -14.93
N PRO A 550 -23.10 -28.98 -15.61
CA PRO A 550 -24.16 -28.13 -15.07
C PRO A 550 -24.75 -28.59 -13.74
N GLY A 551 -24.62 -29.88 -13.41
CA GLY A 551 -25.08 -30.45 -12.15
C GLY A 551 -24.37 -29.88 -10.91
N ALA A 552 -23.13 -29.41 -11.06
CA ALA A 552 -22.28 -28.94 -9.97
C ALA A 552 -22.51 -27.45 -9.60
N VAL A 553 -23.39 -26.73 -10.32
CA VAL A 553 -23.66 -25.31 -10.09
C VAL A 553 -24.72 -25.11 -9.00
N THR A 554 -24.40 -24.31 -7.98
CA THR A 554 -25.25 -24.00 -6.81
C THR A 554 -25.95 -22.64 -6.87
N ASN A 555 -25.36 -21.62 -7.53
CA ASN A 555 -25.87 -20.25 -7.62
C ASN A 555 -26.61 -19.91 -8.92
N GLY A 556 -26.83 -20.90 -9.79
CA GLY A 556 -27.52 -20.73 -11.07
C GLY A 556 -26.77 -19.92 -12.14
N ARG A 557 -25.46 -19.67 -11.99
CA ARG A 557 -24.60 -19.03 -13.00
C ARG A 557 -24.05 -20.09 -13.98
N TYR A 558 -24.33 -19.93 -15.28
CA TYR A 558 -23.93 -20.88 -16.34
C TYR A 558 -23.17 -20.21 -17.50
N SER A 559 -22.56 -19.04 -17.27
CA SER A 559 -21.78 -18.32 -18.27
C SER A 559 -20.61 -19.15 -18.80
N GLU A 560 -19.87 -19.83 -17.90
CA GLU A 560 -18.79 -20.75 -18.28
C GLU A 560 -19.32 -21.85 -19.22
N HIS A 561 -20.46 -22.50 -18.89
CA HIS A 561 -21.06 -23.56 -19.70
C HIS A 561 -21.45 -23.10 -21.11
N ALA A 562 -21.99 -21.89 -21.24
CA ALA A 562 -22.34 -21.30 -22.53
C ALA A 562 -21.09 -21.04 -23.38
N GLN A 563 -20.03 -20.49 -22.77
CA GLN A 563 -18.75 -20.25 -23.46
C GLN A 563 -18.10 -21.57 -23.90
N TRP A 564 -18.15 -22.63 -23.08
CA TRP A 564 -17.66 -23.96 -23.46
C TRP A 564 -18.40 -24.56 -24.65
N LEU A 565 -19.74 -24.43 -24.71
CA LEU A 565 -20.50 -24.85 -25.89
C LEU A 565 -20.14 -24.02 -27.12
N HIS A 566 -19.96 -22.72 -26.98
CA HIS A 566 -19.53 -21.86 -28.08
C HIS A 566 -18.15 -22.28 -28.63
N ALA A 567 -17.18 -22.51 -27.73
CA ALA A 567 -15.85 -23.00 -28.08
C ALA A 567 -15.90 -24.34 -28.82
N LEU A 568 -16.68 -25.30 -28.31
CA LEU A 568 -16.86 -26.61 -28.94
C LEU A 568 -17.54 -26.52 -30.31
N LYS A 569 -18.51 -25.62 -30.48
CA LYS A 569 -19.21 -25.45 -31.76
C LYS A 569 -18.24 -25.04 -32.87
N THR A 570 -17.24 -24.23 -32.55
CA THR A 570 -16.22 -23.77 -33.50
C THR A 570 -15.10 -24.79 -33.66
N PHE A 571 -14.65 -25.42 -32.57
CA PHE A 571 -13.46 -26.29 -32.57
C PHE A 571 -13.76 -27.75 -32.96
N GLU A 572 -14.81 -28.34 -32.40
CA GLU A 572 -15.18 -29.75 -32.60
C GLU A 572 -16.73 -29.93 -32.58
N PRO A 573 -17.41 -29.64 -33.70
CA PRO A 573 -18.89 -29.60 -33.77
C PRO A 573 -19.57 -30.90 -33.33
N ALA A 574 -18.96 -32.06 -33.60
CA ALA A 574 -19.49 -33.35 -33.17
C ALA A 574 -19.51 -33.49 -31.64
N ALA A 575 -18.48 -32.98 -30.95
CA ALA A 575 -18.42 -32.93 -29.49
C ALA A 575 -19.47 -31.96 -28.92
N HIS A 576 -19.65 -30.79 -29.56
CA HIS A 576 -20.72 -29.85 -29.22
C HIS A 576 -22.11 -30.51 -29.23
N ASP A 577 -22.47 -31.16 -30.35
CA ASP A 577 -23.80 -31.73 -30.51
C ASP A 577 -24.06 -32.86 -29.50
N LYS A 578 -23.03 -33.67 -29.23
CA LYS A 578 -23.07 -34.71 -28.21
C LYS A 578 -23.30 -34.12 -26.82
N LEU A 579 -22.50 -33.12 -26.42
CA LEU A 579 -22.59 -32.49 -25.10
C LEU A 579 -23.95 -31.79 -24.91
N LEU A 580 -24.39 -31.04 -25.91
CA LEU A 580 -25.68 -30.33 -25.89
C LEU A 580 -26.85 -31.31 -25.76
N SER A 581 -26.82 -32.44 -26.50
CA SER A 581 -27.83 -33.49 -26.38
C SER A 581 -27.85 -34.11 -24.98
N THR A 582 -26.68 -34.40 -24.40
CA THR A 582 -26.56 -34.89 -23.02
C THR A 582 -27.15 -33.90 -22.02
N TRP A 583 -26.81 -32.61 -22.12
CA TRP A 583 -27.33 -31.59 -21.21
C TRP A 583 -28.84 -31.39 -21.36
N LYS A 584 -29.38 -31.45 -22.59
CA LYS A 584 -30.83 -31.34 -22.83
C LYS A 584 -31.61 -32.46 -22.16
N ASN A 585 -31.07 -33.68 -22.17
CA ASN A 585 -31.69 -34.84 -21.55
C ASN A 585 -31.58 -34.79 -20.00
N GLN A 586 -30.40 -34.45 -19.47
CA GLN A 586 -30.13 -34.53 -18.03
C GLN A 586 -30.60 -33.30 -17.24
N TYR A 587 -30.55 -32.11 -17.85
CA TYR A 587 -30.76 -30.82 -17.17
C TYR A 587 -31.92 -30.01 -17.74
N LYS A 588 -32.94 -30.68 -18.28
CA LYS A 588 -34.15 -30.06 -18.86
C LYS A 588 -34.81 -28.99 -17.97
N ASN A 589 -34.72 -29.14 -16.65
CA ASN A 589 -35.37 -28.24 -15.69
C ASN A 589 -34.51 -27.04 -15.25
N ARG A 590 -33.22 -26.97 -15.64
CA ARG A 590 -32.33 -25.84 -15.28
C ARG A 590 -32.55 -24.65 -16.22
N ARG A 591 -33.63 -23.89 -16.02
CA ARG A 591 -34.04 -22.77 -16.90
C ARG A 591 -32.93 -21.73 -17.13
N ASN A 592 -32.15 -21.41 -16.10
CA ASN A 592 -31.05 -20.45 -16.20
C ASN A 592 -29.90 -20.93 -17.09
N LEU A 593 -29.66 -22.25 -17.19
CA LEU A 593 -28.70 -22.82 -18.13
C LEU A 593 -29.14 -22.56 -19.57
N TRP A 594 -30.40 -22.84 -19.89
CA TRP A 594 -30.94 -22.63 -21.23
C TRP A 594 -31.03 -21.16 -21.62
N LYS A 595 -31.27 -20.27 -20.64
CA LYS A 595 -31.20 -18.82 -20.83
C LYS A 595 -29.78 -18.31 -21.08
N ALA A 596 -28.76 -18.98 -20.53
CA ALA A 596 -27.36 -18.63 -20.77
C ALA A 596 -26.85 -19.15 -22.14
N ILE A 597 -27.40 -20.27 -22.62
CA ILE A 597 -27.01 -20.91 -23.89
C ILE A 597 -27.72 -20.28 -25.11
N GLY A 598 -28.98 -19.90 -24.95
CA GLY A 598 -29.79 -19.28 -26.00
C GLY A 598 -29.59 -17.78 -26.06
#